data_AF-A0A440ATD7-F1
#
_entry.id   AF-A0A440ATD7-F1
#
_cell.length_a   1.000
_cell.length_b   1.000
_cell.length_c   1.000
_cell.angle_alpha   90.00
_cell.angle_beta   90.00
_cell.angle_gamma   90.00
#
_symmetry.space_group_name_H-M   'P 1'
#
loop_
_entity.id
_entity.type
_entity.pdbx_description
1 polymer ?
#
loop_
_entity_poly.entity_id
_entity_poly.type
_entity_poly.pdbx_seq_one_letter_code
_entity_poly.pdbx_strand_id
1 'polypeptide(L)'
;MPVRKLNPNLPRKRVVREPSCACCPGCGGALRAMGEDSDEMLDLVAQAWQLIETVRPKYSCRTCEKIIQAPAPAKAIARGKLSYAALAHIMMAKWGYICPTIAKPR
;
A
#
# COMPACT_ATOMS: atom_id res chain seq x y z
N MET A 1 16.34 -3.71 12.76
CA MET A 1 15.13 -3.29 13.50
C MET A 1 13.97 -4.20 13.09
N PRO A 2 13.33 -4.91 14.02
CA PRO A 2 12.18 -5.77 13.70
C PRO A 2 11.00 -4.93 13.22
N VAL A 3 10.36 -5.35 12.12
CA VAL A 3 9.17 -4.67 11.59
C VAL A 3 7.99 -4.99 12.51
N ARG A 4 7.58 -4.03 13.34
CA ARG A 4 6.45 -4.21 14.27
C ARG A 4 5.14 -4.29 13.48
N LYS A 5 4.43 -5.41 13.58
CA LYS A 5 3.08 -5.57 12.98
C LYS A 5 2.08 -4.63 13.67
N LEU A 6 1.11 -4.17 12.91
CA LEU A 6 0.00 -3.37 13.44
C LEU A 6 -0.96 -4.24 14.26
N ASN A 7 -1.79 -3.62 15.09
CA ASN A 7 -2.72 -4.32 15.97
C ASN A 7 -3.70 -5.18 15.15
N PRO A 8 -3.87 -6.48 15.49
CA PRO A 8 -4.70 -7.40 14.74
C PRO A 8 -6.20 -7.07 14.74
N ASN A 9 -6.70 -6.35 15.74
CA ASN A 9 -8.14 -6.08 15.92
C ASN A 9 -8.68 -4.96 15.02
N LEU A 10 -7.82 -4.27 14.26
CA LEU A 10 -8.29 -3.24 13.32
C LEU A 10 -8.97 -3.88 12.10
N PRO A 11 -10.00 -3.22 11.53
CA PRO A 11 -10.61 -3.66 10.29
C PRO A 11 -9.56 -3.68 9.17
N ARG A 12 -9.52 -4.77 8.39
CA ARG A 12 -8.51 -4.99 7.35
C ARG A 12 -9.11 -4.98 5.97
N LYS A 13 -8.48 -4.23 5.07
CA LYS A 13 -8.76 -4.21 3.64
C LYS A 13 -7.56 -4.77 2.88
N ARG A 14 -7.70 -5.98 2.33
CA ARG A 14 -6.67 -6.62 1.50
C ARG A 14 -6.77 -6.11 0.07
N VAL A 15 -5.68 -5.60 -0.48
CA VAL A 15 -5.58 -5.12 -1.86
C VAL A 15 -4.50 -5.92 -2.58
N VAL A 16 -4.90 -6.78 -3.51
CA VAL A 16 -3.97 -7.55 -4.34
C VAL A 16 -3.58 -6.71 -5.54
N ARG A 17 -2.28 -6.54 -5.78
CA ARG A 17 -1.75 -5.87 -6.96
C ARG A 17 -1.12 -6.89 -7.89
N GLU A 18 -1.86 -7.28 -8.91
CA GLU A 18 -1.38 -8.17 -9.96
C GLU A 18 -0.38 -7.46 -10.89
N PRO A 19 0.58 -8.20 -11.46
CA PRO A 19 1.44 -7.66 -12.51
C PRO A 19 0.61 -7.31 -13.76
N SER A 20 1.09 -6.32 -14.52
CA SER A 20 0.38 -5.82 -15.72
C SER A 20 0.24 -6.84 -16.85
N CYS A 21 1.04 -7.91 -16.85
CA CYS A 21 1.05 -8.92 -17.89
C CYS A 21 0.86 -10.32 -17.29
N ALA A 22 -0.05 -11.11 -17.86
CA ALA A 22 -0.27 -12.51 -17.53
C ALA A 22 0.83 -13.45 -18.08
N CYS A 23 1.66 -12.95 -18.98
CA CYS A 23 2.78 -13.67 -19.61
C CYS A 23 4.10 -12.92 -19.34
N CYS A 24 5.23 -13.63 -19.42
CA CYS A 24 6.52 -12.99 -19.23
C CYS A 24 6.78 -11.94 -20.34
N PRO A 25 7.06 -10.67 -20.00
CA PRO A 25 7.29 -9.61 -20.99
C PRO A 25 8.57 -9.80 -21.83
N GLY A 26 9.44 -10.74 -21.46
CA GLY A 26 10.66 -11.05 -22.20
C GLY A 26 10.53 -12.23 -23.17
N CYS A 27 9.76 -13.28 -22.82
CA CYS A 27 9.73 -14.53 -23.58
C CYS A 27 8.32 -15.08 -23.84
N GLY A 28 7.26 -14.45 -23.35
CA GLY A 28 5.88 -14.93 -23.49
C GLY A 28 5.54 -16.20 -22.70
N GLY A 29 6.50 -16.78 -21.97
CA GLY A 29 6.31 -18.02 -21.22
C GLY A 29 5.30 -17.91 -20.07
N ALA A 30 4.75 -19.06 -19.67
CA ALA A 30 3.80 -19.17 -18.57
C ALA A 30 4.42 -18.80 -17.21
N LEU A 31 3.63 -18.12 -16.38
CA LEU A 31 4.01 -17.64 -15.06
C LEU A 31 3.62 -18.66 -13.98
N ARG A 32 4.53 -18.92 -13.03
CA ARG A 32 4.28 -19.73 -11.83
C ARG A 32 4.29 -18.83 -10.60
N ALA A 33 3.29 -18.95 -9.73
CA ALA A 33 3.30 -18.27 -8.44
C ALA A 33 4.43 -18.82 -7.56
N MET A 34 5.28 -17.94 -7.03
CA MET A 34 6.45 -18.32 -6.24
C MET A 34 6.35 -17.88 -4.78
N GLY A 35 5.71 -16.75 -4.51
CA GLY A 35 5.48 -16.23 -3.17
C GLY A 35 4.77 -14.88 -3.21
N GLU A 36 4.48 -14.31 -2.04
CA GLU A 36 3.81 -13.01 -1.92
C GLU A 36 4.63 -12.06 -1.05
N ASP A 37 4.57 -10.76 -1.36
CA ASP A 37 5.13 -9.69 -0.55
C ASP A 37 3.98 -8.83 -0.02
N SER A 38 3.80 -8.80 1.29
CA SER A 38 2.73 -8.08 1.98
C SER A 38 3.25 -6.82 2.65
N ASP A 39 2.65 -5.68 2.35
CA ASP A 39 2.92 -4.41 3.02
C ASP A 39 1.68 -3.90 3.76
N GLU A 40 1.85 -3.54 5.03
CA GLU A 40 0.78 -3.03 5.87
C GLU A 40 0.84 -1.49 5.95
N MET A 41 -0.30 -0.84 5.68
CA MET A 41 -0.51 0.59 5.90
C MET A 41 -1.72 0.82 6.79
N LEU A 42 -1.65 1.85 7.62
CA LEU A 42 -2.73 2.37 8.44
C LEU A 42 -3.36 3.55 7.72
N ASP A 43 -4.66 3.45 7.48
CA ASP A 43 -5.47 4.39 6.74
C ASP A 43 -6.63 4.90 7.60
N LEU A 44 -7.19 6.04 7.21
CA LEU A 44 -8.31 6.67 7.90
C LEU A 44 -9.45 6.91 6.89
N VAL A 45 -10.57 6.22 7.09
CA VAL A 45 -11.77 6.36 6.25
C VAL A 45 -12.96 6.66 7.13
N ALA A 46 -13.68 7.74 6.82
CA ALA A 46 -14.86 8.19 7.58
C ALA A 46 -14.62 8.21 9.11
N GLN A 47 -13.49 8.79 9.54
CA GLN A 47 -13.05 8.87 10.94
C GLN A 47 -12.75 7.53 11.63
N ALA A 48 -12.80 6.40 10.91
CA ALA A 48 -12.40 5.10 11.41
C ALA A 48 -11.01 4.71 10.90
N TRP A 49 -10.18 4.19 11.80
CA TRP A 49 -8.87 3.63 11.45
C TRP A 49 -9.03 2.24 10.85
N GLN A 50 -8.39 2.01 9.71
CA GLN A 50 -8.37 0.72 9.04
C GLN A 50 -6.95 0.37 8.59
N LEU A 51 -6.69 -0.93 8.45
CA LEU A 51 -5.43 -1.42 7.92
C LEU A 51 -5.61 -1.80 6.45
N ILE A 52 -4.80 -1.23 5.57
CA ILE A 52 -4.69 -1.64 4.17
C ILE A 52 -3.50 -2.58 4.05
N GLU A 53 -3.77 -3.84 3.74
CA GLU A 53 -2.75 -4.84 3.45
C GLU A 53 -2.58 -4.96 1.94
N THR A 54 -1.48 -4.42 1.41
CA THR A 54 -1.17 -4.50 -0.02
C THR A 54 -0.34 -5.74 -0.28
N VAL A 55 -0.92 -6.68 -1.02
CA VAL A 55 -0.25 -7.94 -1.38
C VAL A 55 0.22 -7.88 -2.83
N ARG A 56 1.51 -8.16 -3.04
CA ARG A 56 2.15 -8.19 -4.35
C ARG A 56 2.67 -9.61 -4.62
N PRO A 57 1.89 -10.44 -5.33
CA PRO A 57 2.34 -11.77 -5.72
C PRO A 57 3.57 -11.68 -6.63
N LYS A 58 4.52 -12.59 -6.38
CA LYS A 58 5.73 -12.81 -7.17
C LYS A 58 5.51 -14.00 -8.06
N TYR A 59 5.73 -13.81 -9.35
CA TYR A 59 5.67 -14.85 -10.35
C TYR A 59 7.07 -15.12 -10.90
N SER A 60 7.40 -16.38 -11.14
CA SER A 60 8.59 -16.78 -11.89
C SER A 60 8.19 -17.32 -13.26
N CYS A 61 8.91 -16.93 -14.29
CA CYS A 61 8.72 -17.52 -15.62
C CYS A 61 9.43 -18.88 -15.71
N ARG A 62 8.81 -19.89 -16.33
CA ARG A 62 9.43 -21.21 -16.52
C ARG A 62 10.56 -21.23 -17.55
N THR A 63 10.51 -20.35 -18.55
CA THR A 63 11.42 -20.39 -19.70
C THR A 63 12.68 -19.57 -19.49
N CYS A 64 12.56 -18.41 -18.84
CA CYS A 64 13.67 -17.48 -18.64
C CYS A 64 14.01 -17.23 -17.16
N GLU A 65 13.32 -17.91 -16.24
CA GLU A 65 13.49 -17.81 -14.78
C GLU A 65 13.35 -16.39 -14.21
N LYS A 66 12.88 -15.43 -15.00
CA LYS A 66 12.72 -14.04 -14.60
C LYS A 66 11.58 -13.91 -13.59
N ILE A 67 11.84 -13.18 -12.52
CA ILE A 67 10.85 -12.85 -11.51
C ILE A 67 10.08 -11.60 -11.94
N ILE A 68 8.76 -11.70 -11.95
CA ILE A 68 7.83 -10.62 -12.30
C ILE A 68 6.96 -10.35 -11.08
N GLN A 69 6.94 -9.08 -10.69
CA GLN A 69 6.17 -8.60 -9.56
C GLN A 69 5.61 -7.21 -9.89
N ALA A 70 4.42 -6.90 -9.39
CA ALA A 70 3.90 -5.54 -9.47
C ALA A 70 4.82 -4.55 -8.73
N PRO A 71 5.03 -3.34 -9.26
CA PRO A 71 5.84 -2.32 -8.60
C PRO A 71 5.26 -1.98 -7.21
N ALA A 72 6.15 -1.61 -6.29
CA ALA A 72 5.74 -1.14 -4.98
C ALA A 72 4.85 0.11 -5.11
N PRO A 73 3.75 0.22 -4.34
CA PRO A 73 3.05 1.49 -4.24
C PRO A 73 3.99 2.53 -3.64
N ALA A 74 3.95 3.75 -4.19
CA ALA A 74 4.67 4.88 -3.61
C ALA A 74 4.19 5.11 -2.17
N LYS A 75 5.14 5.44 -1.28
CA LYS A 75 4.86 5.83 0.10
C LYS A 75 5.27 7.28 0.28
N ALA A 76 4.48 8.05 1.00
CA ALA A 76 4.84 9.42 1.36
C ALA A 76 6.12 9.49 2.22
N ILE A 77 6.26 8.55 3.15
CA ILE A 77 7.41 8.46 4.06
C ILE A 77 8.10 7.11 3.85
N ALA A 78 9.42 7.14 3.63
CA ALA A 78 10.21 5.92 3.49
C ALA A 78 10.08 5.05 4.76
N ARG A 79 9.70 3.78 4.58
CA ARG A 79 9.44 2.80 5.67
C ARG A 79 8.29 3.19 6.61
N GLY A 80 7.56 4.28 6.33
CA GLY A 80 6.36 4.67 7.05
C GLY A 80 5.21 3.69 6.80
N LYS A 81 4.32 3.59 7.80
CA LYS A 81 3.10 2.77 7.74
C LYS A 81 1.82 3.60 7.61
N LEU A 82 1.89 4.91 7.41
CA LEU A 82 0.69 5.73 7.25
C LEU A 82 0.33 5.88 5.78
N SER A 83 -0.96 5.76 5.47
CA SER A 83 -1.48 6.11 4.15
C SER A 83 -1.40 7.62 3.91
N TYR A 84 -1.58 8.03 2.66
CA TYR A 84 -1.69 9.44 2.30
C TYR A 84 -2.86 10.14 2.99
N ALA A 85 -4.01 9.48 3.09
CA ALA A 85 -5.20 10.05 3.74
C ALA A 85 -4.99 10.21 5.25
N ALA A 86 -4.37 9.23 5.91
CA ALA A 86 -4.02 9.33 7.33
C ALA A 86 -3.04 10.48 7.59
N LEU A 87 -2.03 10.65 6.74
CA LEU A 87 -1.09 11.77 6.85
C LEU A 87 -1.76 13.12 6.63
N ALA A 88 -2.62 13.24 5.62
CA ALA A 88 -3.39 14.46 5.36
C ALA A 88 -4.26 14.82 6.56
N HIS A 89 -4.94 13.84 7.17
CA HIS A 89 -5.73 14.07 8.37
C HIS A 89 -4.87 14.55 9.55
N ILE A 90 -3.72 13.92 9.80
CA ILE A 90 -2.79 14.35 10.87
C ILE A 90 -2.28 15.78 10.62
N MET A 91 -1.93 16.12 9.37
CA MET A 91 -1.51 17.48 9.03
C MET A 91 -2.62 18.50 9.29
N MET A 92 -3.85 18.22 8.86
CA MET A 92 -4.99 19.09 9.09
C MET A 92 -5.35 19.22 10.57
N ALA A 93 -5.32 18.11 11.33
CA ALA A 93 -5.58 18.14 12.77
C ALA A 93 -4.51 18.95 13.52
N LYS A 94 -3.26 18.89 13.08
CA LYS A 94 -2.15 19.60 13.71
C LYS A 94 -2.09 21.08 13.34
N TRP A 95 -2.34 21.42 12.08
CA TRP A 95 -2.06 22.76 11.54
C TRP A 95 -3.29 23.49 10.98
N GLY A 96 -4.45 22.85 10.90
CA GLY A 96 -5.64 23.41 10.26
C GLY A 96 -6.17 24.68 10.92
N TYR A 97 -5.95 24.86 12.22
CA TYR A 97 -6.41 26.04 12.97
C TYR A 97 -5.50 27.27 12.82
N ILE A 98 -4.29 27.11 12.29
CA ILE A 98 -3.33 28.21 12.09
C ILE A 98 -3.56 28.91 10.73
N CYS A 99 -4.42 28.37 9.86
CA CYS A 99 -4.73 28.98 8.57
C CYS A 99 -5.66 30.20 8.75
N PRO A 100 -5.17 31.44 8.52
CA PRO A 100 -5.87 32.66 8.97
C PRO A 100 -7.08 33.07 8.10
N THR A 101 -7.38 32.36 7.01
CA THR A 101 -8.35 32.83 6.00
C THR A 101 -9.36 31.77 5.49
N ILE A 102 -9.44 30.58 6.08
CA ILE A 102 -10.56 29.67 5.76
C ILE A 102 -11.78 30.18 6.53
N ALA A 103 -12.48 31.15 5.92
CA ALA A 103 -13.82 31.54 6.32
C ALA A 103 -14.69 30.27 6.33
N LYS A 104 -15.11 29.83 7.52
CA LYS A 104 -16.13 28.78 7.63
C LYS A 104 -17.35 29.23 6.79
N PRO A 105 -17.81 28.47 5.79
CA PRO A 105 -19.17 28.65 5.33
C PRO A 105 -20.09 28.38 6.53
N ARG A 106 -21.02 29.30 6.73
CA ARG A 106 -21.96 29.36 7.86
C ARG A 106 -22.80 28.10 7.96
#